data_AF-A0A372FXV5-F1
#
_entry.id   AF-A0A372FXV5-F1
#
_cell.length_a   1.000
_cell.length_b   1.000
_cell.length_c   1.000
_cell.angle_alpha   90.00
_cell.angle_beta   90.00
_cell.angle_gamma   90.00
#
_symmetry.space_group_name_H-M   'P 1'
#
loop_
_entity.id
_entity.type
_entity.pdbx_description
1 polymer ?
#
loop_
_entity_poly.entity_id
_entity_poly.type
_entity_poly.pdbx_seq_one_letter_code
_entity_poly.pdbx_strand_id
1 'polypeptide(L)' 'MRGPEAVDPARLADALATMTSRADGTAYLSDRPARDLRELAAHLGLRGLGGLRKAELVERIVDATIGYRLDSTALRRR' A
#
# COMPACT_ATOMS: atom_id res chain seq x y z
N MET A 1 -23.62 -16.30 6.17
CA MET A 1 -22.49 -15.61 6.83
C MET A 1 -21.48 -15.26 5.75
N ARG A 2 -21.35 -13.97 5.36
CA ARG A 2 -20.20 -13.55 4.56
C ARG A 2 -18.99 -13.60 5.50
N GLY A 3 -18.02 -14.46 5.21
CA GLY A 3 -16.71 -14.38 5.87
C GLY A 3 -16.13 -12.97 5.64
N PRO A 4 -15.13 -12.53 6.42
CA PRO A 4 -14.47 -11.25 6.15
C PRO A 4 -13.97 -11.28 4.71
N GLU A 5 -14.69 -10.60 3.81
CA GLU A 5 -14.38 -10.57 2.38
C GLU A 5 -12.99 -9.94 2.29
N ALA A 6 -11.98 -10.75 1.99
CA ALA A 6 -10.64 -10.26 1.74
C ALA A 6 -10.76 -9.16 0.69
N VAL A 7 -10.39 -7.93 1.05
CA VAL A 7 -10.57 -6.79 0.16
C VAL A 7 -9.62 -6.97 -1.02
N ASP A 8 -10.14 -6.85 -2.24
CA ASP A 8 -9.34 -6.99 -3.45
C ASP A 8 -8.08 -6.10 -3.40
N PRO A 9 -6.88 -6.68 -3.58
CA PRO A 9 -5.63 -5.92 -3.51
C PRO A 9 -5.54 -4.83 -4.58
N ALA A 10 -6.14 -5.06 -5.76
CA ALA A 10 -6.25 -4.04 -6.80
C ALA A 10 -7.04 -2.82 -6.33
N ARG A 11 -8.14 -3.02 -5.59
CA ARG A 11 -8.97 -1.93 -5.05
C ARG A 11 -8.23 -1.14 -3.97
N LEU A 12 -7.43 -1.81 -3.15
CA LEU A 12 -6.57 -1.15 -2.18
C LEU A 12 -5.49 -0.30 -2.87
N ALA A 13 -4.89 -0.82 -3.95
CA ALA A 13 -3.90 -0.09 -4.74
C ALA A 13 -4.52 1.15 -5.41
N ASP A 14 -5.72 1.05 -5.99
CA ASP A 14 -6.44 2.19 -6.55
C ASP A 14 -6.80 3.24 -5.49
N ALA A 15 -7.25 2.82 -4.30
CA ALA A 15 -7.52 3.74 -3.21
C ALA A 15 -6.24 4.50 -2.79
N LEU A 16 -5.12 3.79 -2.61
CA LEU A 16 -3.82 4.39 -2.31
C LEU A 16 -3.34 5.34 -3.41
N ALA A 17 -3.61 5.00 -4.68
CA ALA A 17 -3.29 5.84 -5.81
C ALA A 17 -4.02 7.19 -5.79
N THR A 18 -5.21 7.28 -5.18
CA THR A 18 -5.92 8.55 -5.04
C THR A 18 -5.41 9.42 -3.88
N MET A 19 -4.63 8.83 -2.97
CA MET A 19 -4.11 9.55 -1.80
C MET A 19 -2.88 10.38 -2.16
N THR A 20 -2.82 11.59 -1.61
CA THR A 20 -1.75 12.56 -1.88
C THR A 20 -0.71 12.64 -0.76
N SER A 21 -0.96 11.99 0.38
CA SER A 21 -0.08 11.99 1.54
C SER A 21 0.22 10.57 2.02
N ARG A 22 1.49 10.33 2.36
CA ARG A 22 1.93 9.09 3.00
C ARG A 22 1.19 8.84 4.32
N ALA A 23 0.85 9.89 5.06
CA ALA A 23 0.13 9.77 6.34
C ALA A 23 -1.27 9.16 6.15
N ASP A 24 -1.99 9.59 5.11
CA ASP A 24 -3.33 9.08 4.80
C ASP A 24 -3.26 7.61 4.35
N GLY A 25 -2.28 7.28 3.52
CA GLY A 25 -2.01 5.89 3.12
C GLY A 25 -1.68 4.99 4.31
N THR A 26 -0.85 5.48 5.24
CA THR A 26 -0.50 4.75 6.46
C THR A 26 -1.72 4.53 7.34
N ALA A 27 -2.55 5.57 7.57
CA ALA A 27 -3.76 5.44 8.36
C ALA A 27 -4.75 4.44 7.74
N TYR A 28 -4.95 4.53 6.42
CA TYR A 28 -5.83 3.63 5.67
C TYR A 28 -5.40 2.16 5.75
N LEU A 29 -4.10 1.88 5.63
CA LEU A 29 -3.55 0.53 5.71
C LEU A 29 -3.38 0.02 7.14
N SER A 30 -3.25 0.92 8.12
CA SER A 30 -3.12 0.54 9.53
C SER A 30 -4.37 -0.15 10.08
N ASP A 31 -5.54 0.12 9.51
CA ASP A 31 -6.79 -0.57 9.87
C ASP A 31 -6.93 -1.96 9.21
N ARG A 32 -6.08 -2.28 8.23
CA ARG A 32 -6.15 -3.55 7.47
C ARG A 32 -5.40 -4.68 8.17
N PRO A 33 -5.85 -5.94 8.00
CA PRO A 33 -5.13 -7.09 8.52
C PRO A 33 -3.81 -7.30 7.77
N ALA A 34 -2.82 -7.86 8.45
CA ALA A 34 -1.49 -8.10 7.87
C ALA A 34 -1.50 -9.11 6.70
N ARG A 35 -2.58 -9.87 6.52
CA ARG A 35 -2.77 -10.75 5.36
C ARG A 35 -3.03 -9.92 4.10
N ASP A 36 -4.02 -9.04 4.14
CA ASP A 36 -4.39 -8.17 3.01
C ASP A 36 -3.20 -7.27 2.60
N LEU A 37 -2.41 -6.80 3.57
CA LEU A 37 -1.18 -6.04 3.28
C LEU A 37 -0.15 -6.87 2.50
N ARG A 38 0.00 -8.17 2.82
CA ARG A 38 0.91 -9.06 2.09
C ARG A 38 0.40 -9.37 0.69
N GLU A 39 -0.91 -9.56 0.53
CA GLU A 39 -1.53 -9.78 -0.77
C GLU A 39 -1.41 -8.53 -1.66
N LEU A 40 -1.64 -7.35 -1.09
CA LEU A 40 -1.40 -6.06 -1.76
C LEU A 40 0.07 -5.88 -2.15
N ALA A 41 1.00 -6.15 -1.23
CA ALA A 41 2.43 -6.12 -1.53
C ALA A 41 2.80 -7.04 -2.69
N ALA A 42 2.30 -8.28 -2.71
CA ALA A 42 2.52 -9.22 -3.80
C ALA A 42 1.92 -8.72 -5.12
N HIS A 43 0.73 -8.13 -5.08
CA HIS A 43 0.07 -7.52 -6.24
C HIS A 43 0.88 -6.34 -6.82
N LEU A 44 1.49 -5.53 -5.97
CA LEU A 44 2.39 -4.44 -6.36
C LEU A 44 3.78 -4.95 -6.81
N GLY A 45 4.02 -6.26 -6.80
CA GLY A 45 5.31 -6.85 -7.16
C GLY A 45 6.41 -6.67 -6.11
N LEU A 46 6.06 -6.23 -4.89
CA LEU A 46 7.01 -6.07 -3.79
C LEU A 46 7.40 -7.43 -3.23
N ARG A 47 8.69 -7.75 -3.28
CA ARG A 47 9.26 -9.02 -2.81
C ARG A 47 10.05 -8.83 -1.53
N GLY A 48 10.22 -9.91 -0.76
CA GLY A 48 11.03 -9.91 0.47
C GLY A 48 10.33 -9.35 1.72
N LEU A 49 9.01 -9.18 1.68
CA LEU A 49 8.25 -8.59 2.80
C LEU A 49 7.65 -9.63 3.77
N GLY A 50 7.97 -10.92 3.59
CA GLY A 50 7.40 -12.03 4.37
C GLY A 50 7.76 -12.02 5.86
N GLY A 51 8.95 -11.51 6.20
CA GLY A 51 9.45 -11.42 7.58
C GLY A 51 9.19 -10.07 8.25
N LEU A 52 8.58 -9.11 7.55
CA LEU A 52 8.38 -7.77 8.06
C LEU A 52 7.17 -7.67 8.98
N ARG A 53 7.26 -6.73 9.93
CA ARG A 53 6.14 -6.36 10.81
C ARG A 53 5.08 -5.64 10.00
N LYS A 54 3.84 -5.60 10.55
CA LYS A 54 2.72 -4.89 9.94
C LYS A 54 3.07 -3.43 9.61
N ALA A 55 3.67 -2.71 10.55
CA ALA A 55 4.07 -1.32 10.35
C ALA A 55 5.06 -1.15 9.18
N GLU A 56 6.07 -2.02 9.09
CA GLU A 56 7.04 -2.01 7.99
C GLU A 56 6.40 -2.35 6.64
N LEU A 57 5.47 -3.31 6.61
CA LEU A 57 4.67 -3.62 5.41
C LEU A 57 3.90 -2.38 4.94
N VAL A 58 3.24 -1.67 5.86
CA VAL A 58 2.51 -0.44 5.56
C VAL A 58 3.43 0.62 4.96
N GLU A 59 4.57 0.90 5.61
CA GLU A 59 5.53 1.89 5.13
C GLU A 59 6.04 1.58 3.72
N ARG A 60 6.41 0.32 3.44
CA ARG A 60 6.91 -0.09 2.12
C ARG A 60 5.86 0.03 1.02
N ILE A 61 4.61 -0.33 1.33
CA ILE A 61 3.50 -0.21 0.37
C ILE A 61 3.21 1.26 0.07
N VAL A 62 3.14 2.11 1.09
CA VAL A 62 2.93 3.55 0.96
C VAL A 62 4.06 4.20 0.16
N ASP A 63 5.31 3.83 0.42
CA ASP A 63 6.45 4.40 -0.29
C ASP A 63 6.48 3.97 -1.76
N ALA A 64 6.19 2.70 -2.06
CA ALA A 64 6.12 2.20 -3.43
C ALA A 64 4.97 2.81 -4.26
N THR A 65 3.89 3.25 -3.61
CA THR A 65 2.69 3.78 -4.29
C THR A 65 2.66 5.30 -4.35
N ILE A 66 2.80 5.96 -3.20
CA ILE A 66 2.74 7.41 -3.05
C ILE A 66 4.13 8.02 -3.24
N GLY A 67 5.18 7.39 -2.68
CA GLY A 67 6.57 7.86 -2.83
C GLY A 67 7.01 7.87 -4.29
N TYR A 68 6.83 6.75 -5.02
CA TYR A 68 7.16 6.67 -6.45
C TYR A 68 6.47 7.74 -7.30
N ARG A 69 5.23 8.11 -6.95
CA ARG A 69 4.50 9.19 -7.64
C ARG A 69 5.04 10.57 -7.28
N LEU A 70 5.35 10.83 -6.02
CA LEU A 70 5.96 12.10 -5.61
C LEU A 70 7.31 12.30 -6.30
N ASP A 71 8.14 11.27 -6.40
CA ASP A 71 9.40 11.32 -7.15
C ASP A 71 9.17 11.47 -8.66
N SER A 72 8.24 10.71 -9.25
CA SER A 72 7.91 10.80 -10.68
C SER A 72 7.25 12.13 -11.07
N THR A 73 6.43 12.71 -10.21
CA THR A 73 5.82 14.04 -10.43
C THR A 73 6.81 15.17 -10.22
N ALA A 74 7.73 15.03 -9.28
CA ALA A 74 8.86 15.95 -9.13
C ALA A 74 9.78 15.93 -10.35
N LEU A 75 10.03 14.75 -10.94
CA LEU A 75 10.77 14.59 -12.19
C LEU A 75 10.12 15.29 -13.39
N ARG A 76 8.79 15.42 -13.41
CA ARG A 76 8.07 16.10 -14.51
C ARG A 76 8.07 17.63 -14.40
N ARG A 77 8.57 18.20 -13.29
CA ARG A 77 8.48 19.64 -13.02
C ARG A 77 9.80 20.39 -13.19
N ARG A 78 10.67 19.93 -14.10
CA ARG A 78 11.95 20.59 -14.37
C ARG A 78 12.15 20.88 -15.85
#